data_AF-A0AA88Y630-F1
#
_entry.id   AF-A0AA88Y630-F1
#
_cell.length_a   1.000
_cell.length_b   1.000
_cell.length_c   1.000
_cell.angle_alpha   90.00
_cell.angle_beta   90.00
_cell.angle_gamma   90.00
#
_symmetry.space_group_name_H-M   'P 1'
#
loop_
_entity.id
_entity.type
_entity.pdbx_description
1 polymer ?
#
loop_
_entity_poly.entity_id
_entity_poly.type
_entity_poly.pdbx_seq_one_letter_code
_entity_poly.pdbx_strand_id
1 'polypeptide(L)'
;MTTQDLINMAEELKRLLRICNYVSDQILHIDDYLLHLDQRSVQAALNGQEHFTRQFLVRRSVADGIKRRYEEQRDKVWRQVQKLSNQITRTTSGEFSDEDGTDISAPAEFPLNFTVRSNVDKLASPETSLFSIRYRFC
;
A
#
# COMPACT_ATOMS: atom_id res chain seq x y z
N MET A 1 -18.34 28.20 1.89
CA MET A 1 -18.35 26.77 1.53
C MET A 1 -19.80 26.30 1.50
N THR A 2 -20.21 25.57 0.47
CA THR A 2 -21.60 25.13 0.29
C THR A 2 -21.85 23.78 0.96
N THR A 3 -23.11 23.45 1.23
CA THR A 3 -23.52 22.11 1.70
C THR A 3 -23.08 21.01 0.73
N GLN A 4 -23.02 21.31 -0.57
CA GLN A 4 -22.54 20.38 -1.58
C GLN A 4 -21.03 20.09 -1.44
N ASP A 5 -20.22 21.10 -1.09
CA ASP A 5 -18.79 20.92 -0.86
C ASP A 5 -18.52 20.01 0.34
N LEU A 6 -19.32 20.14 1.41
CA LEU A 6 -19.27 19.24 2.57
C LEU A 6 -19.59 17.79 2.20
N ILE A 7 -20.62 17.58 1.37
CA ILE A 7 -21.01 16.24 0.90
C ILE A 7 -19.88 15.64 0.05
N ASN A 8 -19.33 16.41 -0.91
CA ASN A 8 -18.24 15.97 -1.77
C ASN A 8 -16.99 15.57 -0.94
N MET A 9 -16.65 16.35 0.09
CA MET A 9 -15.53 16.03 0.99
C MET A 9 -15.82 14.78 1.83
N ALA A 10 -17.04 14.58 2.31
CA ALA A 10 -17.41 13.39 3.05
C ALA A 10 -17.36 12.12 2.18
N GLU A 11 -17.76 12.21 0.92
CA GLU A 11 -17.65 11.11 -0.06
C GLU A 11 -16.19 10.76 -0.36
N GLU A 12 -15.33 11.76 -0.57
CA GLU A 12 -13.91 11.52 -0.79
C GLU A 12 -13.24 10.95 0.47
N LEU A 13 -13.60 11.41 1.67
CA LEU A 13 -13.11 10.84 2.92
C LEU A 13 -13.48 9.36 3.04
N LYS A 14 -14.74 9.01 2.73
CA LYS A 14 -15.21 7.62 2.71
C LYS A 14 -14.44 6.76 1.70
N ARG A 15 -14.12 7.31 0.53
CA ARG A 15 -13.30 6.65 -0.48
C ARG A 15 -11.88 6.39 0.02
N LEU A 16 -11.23 7.40 0.59
CA LEU A 16 -9.87 7.27 1.14
C LEU A 16 -9.80 6.24 2.28
N LEU A 17 -10.79 6.21 3.17
CA LEU A 17 -10.87 5.21 4.24
C LEU A 17 -11.00 3.78 3.69
N ARG A 18 -11.76 3.57 2.61
CA ARG A 18 -11.83 2.26 1.94
C ARG A 18 -10.47 1.84 1.38
N ILE A 19 -9.71 2.77 0.82
CA ILE A 19 -8.34 2.51 0.34
C ILE A 19 -7.42 2.15 1.51
N CYS A 20 -7.48 2.88 2.63
CA CYS A 20 -6.72 2.54 3.84
C CYS A 20 -7.00 1.11 4.33
N ASN A 21 -8.27 0.70 4.38
CA ASN A 21 -8.63 -0.65 4.79
C ASN A 21 -8.06 -1.70 3.83
N TYR A 22 -8.26 -1.52 2.52
CA TYR A 22 -7.71 -2.42 1.51
C TYR A 22 -6.18 -2.55 1.61
N VAL A 23 -5.47 -1.43 1.72
CA VAL A 23 -4.01 -1.42 1.86
C VAL A 23 -3.57 -2.12 3.15
N SER A 24 -4.30 -1.91 4.25
CA SER A 24 -4.00 -2.58 5.53
C SER A 24 -4.20 -4.09 5.43
N ASP A 25 -5.26 -4.54 4.75
CA ASP A 25 -5.49 -5.96 4.49
C ASP A 25 -4.37 -6.58 3.64
N GLN A 26 -3.87 -5.87 2.62
CA GLN A 26 -2.72 -6.33 1.83
C GLN A 26 -1.45 -6.44 2.67
N ILE A 27 -1.19 -5.49 3.58
CA ILE A 27 -0.05 -5.55 4.50
C ILE A 27 -0.17 -6.80 5.39
N LEU A 28 -1.34 -7.07 5.96
CA LEU A 28 -1.58 -8.26 6.78
C LEU A 28 -1.35 -9.56 6.01
N HIS A 29 -1.81 -9.63 4.75
CA HIS A 29 -1.54 -10.78 3.89
C HIS A 29 -0.05 -10.97 3.59
N ILE A 30 0.70 -9.88 3.43
CA ILE A 30 2.16 -9.96 3.22
C ILE A 30 2.86 -10.41 4.50
N ASP A 31 2.43 -9.94 5.67
CA ASP A 31 2.99 -10.36 6.97
C ASP A 31 2.81 -11.86 7.22
N ASP A 32 1.63 -12.40 6.93
CA ASP A 32 1.38 -13.86 7.00
C ASP A 32 2.30 -14.64 6.04
N TYR A 33 2.46 -14.14 4.81
CA TYR A 33 3.35 -14.75 3.83
C TYR A 33 4.83 -14.69 4.25
N LEU A 34 5.29 -13.58 4.83
CA LEU A 34 6.65 -13.44 5.38
C LEU A 34 6.90 -14.44 6.51
N LEU A 35 5.94 -14.61 7.42
CA LEU A 35 6.02 -15.60 8.49
C LEU A 35 6.16 -17.03 7.92
N HIS A 36 5.39 -17.37 6.89
CA HIS A 36 5.49 -18.65 6.21
C HIS A 36 6.85 -18.86 5.53
N LEU A 37 7.42 -17.82 4.91
CA LEU A 37 8.76 -17.89 4.31
C LEU A 37 9.85 -18.09 5.36
N ASP A 38 9.75 -17.41 6.50
CA ASP A 38 10.67 -17.58 7.62
C ASP A 38 10.65 -19.02 8.14
N GLN A 39 9.47 -19.58 8.41
CA GLN A 39 9.31 -20.97 8.84
C GLN A 39 9.94 -21.96 7.86
N ARG A 40 9.68 -21.78 6.55
CA ARG A 40 10.24 -22.65 5.50
C ARG A 40 11.75 -22.49 5.34
N SER A 41 12.28 -21.28 5.49
CA SER A 41 13.72 -21.02 5.41
C SER A 41 14.48 -21.71 6.54
N VAL A 42 13.96 -21.66 7.76
CA VAL A 42 14.53 -22.35 8.92
C VAL A 42 14.47 -23.86 8.74
N GLN A 43 13.33 -24.39 8.29
CA GLN A 43 13.18 -25.83 8.04
C GLN A 43 14.15 -26.33 6.95
N ALA A 44 14.31 -25.57 5.85
CA ALA A 44 15.27 -25.90 4.80
C ALA A 44 16.71 -25.88 5.33
N ALA A 45 17.07 -24.89 6.16
CA ALA A 45 18.39 -24.80 6.77
C ALA A 45 18.68 -26.01 7.70
N LEU A 46 17.73 -26.39 8.55
CA LEU A 46 17.86 -27.55 9.43
C LEU A 46 18.02 -28.87 8.66
N ASN A 47 17.42 -28.97 7.47
CA ASN A 47 17.51 -30.14 6.60
C ASN A 47 18.73 -30.12 5.66
N GLY A 48 19.64 -29.15 5.78
CA GLY A 48 20.81 -29.00 4.91
C GLY A 48 20.47 -28.62 3.46
N GLN A 49 19.28 -28.08 3.21
CA GLN A 49 18.77 -27.74 1.89
C GLN A 49 19.11 -26.29 1.50
N GLU A 50 20.40 -25.98 1.35
CA GLU A 50 20.91 -24.61 1.15
C GLU A 50 20.28 -23.87 -0.04
N HIS A 51 20.03 -24.56 -1.16
CA HIS A 51 19.38 -23.98 -2.33
C HIS A 51 17.97 -23.48 -2.00
N PHE A 52 17.18 -24.26 -1.25
CA PHE A 52 15.83 -23.85 -0.85
C PHE A 52 15.87 -22.72 0.18
N THR A 53 16.79 -22.76 1.15
CA THR A 53 17.01 -21.66 2.09
C THR A 53 17.27 -20.35 1.34
N ARG A 54 18.16 -20.37 0.34
CA ARG A 54 18.47 -19.19 -0.48
C ARG A 54 17.24 -18.69 -1.24
N GLN A 55 16.46 -19.59 -1.84
CA GLN A 55 15.23 -19.21 -2.55
C GLN A 55 14.21 -18.54 -1.62
N PHE A 56 14.00 -19.06 -0.41
CA PHE A 56 13.07 -18.46 0.55
C PHE A 56 13.54 -17.08 1.03
N LEU A 57 14.85 -16.90 1.25
CA LEU A 57 15.40 -15.58 1.60
C LEU A 57 15.21 -14.55 0.47
N VAL A 58 15.36 -14.95 -0.80
CA VAL A 58 15.08 -14.07 -1.94
C VAL A 58 13.60 -13.67 -1.99
N ARG A 59 12.69 -14.64 -1.89
CA ARG A 59 11.24 -14.36 -1.85
C ARG A 59 10.86 -13.44 -0.70
N ARG A 60 11.50 -13.62 0.47
CA ARG A 60 11.29 -12.77 1.64
C ARG A 60 11.72 -11.33 1.37
N SER A 61 12.92 -11.12 0.83
CA SER A 61 13.42 -9.79 0.47
C SER A 61 12.48 -9.05 -0.49
N VAL A 62 11.95 -9.76 -1.49
CA VAL A 62 10.94 -9.21 -2.42
C VAL A 62 9.64 -8.85 -1.69
N ALA A 63 9.11 -9.75 -0.86
CA ALA A 63 7.89 -9.51 -0.11
C ALA A 63 8.03 -8.33 0.87
N ASP A 64 9.16 -8.20 1.56
CA ASP A 64 9.50 -7.04 2.39
C ASP A 64 9.49 -5.73 1.58
N GLY A 65 10.06 -5.76 0.38
CA GLY A 65 10.04 -4.61 -0.54
C GLY A 65 8.61 -4.20 -0.94
N ILE A 66 7.75 -5.17 -1.24
CA ILE A 66 6.34 -4.91 -1.56
C ILE A 66 5.59 -4.37 -0.34
N LYS A 67 5.83 -4.93 0.86
CA LYS A 67 5.23 -4.46 2.11
C LYS A 67 5.53 -2.97 2.33
N ARG A 68 6.79 -2.56 2.18
CA ARG A 68 7.20 -1.15 2.33
C ARG A 68 6.43 -0.23 1.38
N ARG A 69 6.16 -0.66 0.14
CA ARG A 69 5.36 0.13 -0.82
C ARG A 69 3.92 0.32 -0.36
N TYR A 70 3.31 -0.73 0.19
CA TYR A 70 1.97 -0.62 0.78
C TYR A 70 1.96 0.27 2.03
N GLU A 71 2.98 0.18 2.89
CA GLU A 71 3.12 1.07 4.05
C GLU A 71 3.28 2.54 3.63
N GLU A 72 4.14 2.83 2.64
CA GLU A 72 4.30 4.16 2.04
C GLU A 72 2.96 4.69 1.48
N GLN A 73 2.19 3.84 0.81
CA GLN A 73 0.88 4.20 0.28
C GLN A 73 -0.12 4.47 1.40
N ARG A 74 -0.18 3.60 2.42
CA ARG A 74 -1.04 3.78 3.59
C ARG A 74 -0.77 5.13 4.25
N ASP A 75 0.49 5.48 4.46
CA ASP A 75 0.88 6.72 5.11
C ASP A 75 0.49 7.95 4.28
N LYS A 76 0.61 7.87 2.94
CA LYS A 76 0.15 8.94 2.04
C LYS A 76 -1.37 9.15 2.12
N VAL A 77 -2.14 8.06 2.03
CA VAL A 77 -3.61 8.11 2.10
C VAL A 77 -4.06 8.56 3.48
N TRP A 78 -3.40 8.09 4.55
CA TRP A 78 -3.73 8.49 5.92
C TRP A 78 -3.53 9.99 6.17
N ARG A 79 -2.46 10.59 5.62
CA ARG A 79 -2.27 12.05 5.68
C ARG A 79 -3.41 12.79 4.98
N GLN A 80 -3.90 12.28 3.84
CA GLN A 80 -5.04 12.87 3.14
C GLN A 80 -6.34 12.74 3.96
N VAL A 81 -6.59 11.58 4.56
CA VAL A 81 -7.71 11.35 5.51
C VAL A 81 -7.67 12.36 6.65
N GLN A 82 -6.51 12.56 7.28
CA GLN A 82 -6.36 13.51 8.38
C GLN A 82 -6.63 14.95 7.93
N LYS A 83 -6.06 15.38 6.80
CA LYS A 83 -6.29 16.72 6.24
C LYS A 83 -7.78 16.97 5.97
N LEU A 84 -8.42 16.04 5.28
CA LEU A 84 -9.82 16.17 4.88
C LEU A 84 -10.77 16.10 6.09
N SER A 85 -10.50 15.22 7.04
CA SER A 85 -11.26 15.15 8.31
C SER A 85 -11.15 16.45 9.11
N ASN A 86 -9.95 17.04 9.18
CA ASN A 86 -9.75 18.31 9.86
C ASN A 86 -10.50 19.45 9.15
N GLN A 87 -10.47 19.47 7.82
CA GLN A 87 -11.19 20.47 7.02
C GLN A 87 -12.71 20.38 7.22
N ILE A 88 -13.28 19.17 7.19
CA ILE A 88 -14.70 18.94 7.46
C ILE A 88 -15.03 19.44 8.87
N THR A 89 -14.24 19.04 9.87
CA THR A 89 -14.46 19.42 11.27
C THR A 89 -14.47 20.94 11.45
N ARG A 90 -13.43 21.63 10.97
CA ARG A 90 -13.31 23.10 11.04
C ARG A 90 -14.48 23.81 10.38
N THR A 91 -14.94 23.29 9.24
CA THR A 91 -16.04 23.94 8.54
C THR A 91 -17.40 23.67 9.18
N THR A 92 -17.57 22.54 9.86
CA THR A 92 -18.77 22.25 10.65
C THR A 92 -18.81 22.96 12.00
N SER A 93 -17.65 23.28 12.60
CA SER A 93 -17.56 24.01 13.88
C SER A 93 -17.62 25.53 13.72
N GLY A 94 -17.58 26.06 12.49
CA GLY A 94 -17.69 27.51 12.23
C GLY A 94 -16.43 28.32 12.58
N GLU A 95 -15.32 27.64 12.88
CA GLU A 95 -14.02 28.28 13.13
C GLU A 95 -13.36 28.64 11.78
N PHE A 96 -13.66 29.84 11.30
CA PHE A 96 -12.89 30.46 10.22
C PHE A 96 -11.61 31.07 10.81
N SER A 97 -10.50 30.34 10.70
CA SER A 97 -9.19 30.98 10.66
C SER A 97 -8.74 30.97 9.21
N ASP A 98 -8.70 32.17 8.64
CA ASP A 98 -7.96 32.47 7.42
C ASP A 98 -6.50 31.99 7.61
N GLU A 99 -5.86 31.58 6.52
CA GLU A 99 -4.54 30.92 6.44
C GLU A 99 -4.57 29.38 6.40
N ASP A 100 -4.90 28.82 5.24
CA ASP A 100 -3.91 28.05 4.47
C ASP A 100 -4.43 27.80 3.04
N GLY A 101 -3.75 28.39 2.05
CA GLY A 101 -4.03 28.16 0.64
C GLY A 101 -3.65 26.72 0.29
N THR A 102 -4.63 25.81 0.31
CA THR A 102 -4.37 24.40 0.06
C THR A 102 -4.71 24.07 -1.40
N ASP A 103 -3.68 23.99 -2.24
CA ASP A 103 -3.74 23.31 -3.53
C ASP A 103 -4.24 21.88 -3.31
N ILE A 104 -5.48 21.63 -3.73
CA ILE A 104 -6.05 20.28 -3.80
C ILE A 104 -5.42 19.61 -5.03
N SER A 105 -4.16 19.19 -4.89
CA SER A 105 -3.46 18.45 -5.93
C SER A 105 -4.24 17.18 -6.26
N ALA A 106 -4.39 16.91 -7.56
CA ALA A 106 -5.26 15.91 -8.15
C ALA A 106 -5.19 14.54 -7.43
N PRO A 107 -6.32 13.79 -7.38
CA PRO A 107 -6.33 12.44 -6.84
C PRO A 107 -5.36 11.59 -7.67
N ALA A 108 -4.20 11.29 -7.09
CA ALA A 108 -3.19 10.47 -7.74
C ALA A 108 -3.79 9.09 -8.07
N GLU A 109 -3.63 8.67 -9.32
CA GLU A 109 -3.95 7.35 -9.81
C GLU A 109 -3.27 6.29 -8.93
N PHE A 110 -4.03 5.35 -8.37
CA PHE A 110 -3.45 4.22 -7.66
C PHE A 110 -4.16 2.90 -7.97
N PRO A 111 -3.81 2.21 -9.07
CA PRO A 111 -4.04 0.79 -9.18
C PRO A 111 -2.76 0.04 -8.80
N LEU A 112 -2.54 -0.23 -7.51
CA LEU A 112 -1.66 -1.32 -7.08
C LEU A 112 -2.51 -2.58 -6.88
N ASN A 113 -2.99 -3.14 -7.99
CA ASN A 113 -3.52 -4.50 -8.03
C ASN A 113 -2.34 -5.49 -8.09
N PHE A 114 -1.68 -5.68 -6.94
CA PHE A 114 -0.62 -6.67 -6.80
C PHE A 114 -1.17 -7.94 -6.16
N THR A 115 -1.34 -9.00 -6.96
CA THR A 115 -1.54 -10.34 -6.41
C THR A 115 -0.20 -10.82 -5.84
N VAL A 116 -0.01 -10.66 -4.53
CA VAL A 116 1.26 -10.85 -3.78
C VAL A 116 1.99 -12.14 -4.17
N ARG A 117 1.29 -13.29 -4.09
CA ARG A 117 1.92 -14.60 -4.26
C ARG A 117 2.45 -14.86 -5.68
N SER A 118 1.66 -14.52 -6.70
CA SER A 118 2.07 -14.65 -8.11
C SER A 118 3.24 -13.73 -8.46
N ASN A 119 3.25 -12.51 -7.92
CA ASN A 119 4.24 -11.51 -8.30
C ASN A 119 5.57 -11.69 -7.55
N VAL A 120 5.55 -12.16 -6.29
CA VAL A 120 6.78 -12.55 -5.59
C VAL A 120 7.45 -13.73 -6.29
N ASP A 121 6.69 -14.76 -6.67
CA ASP A 121 7.25 -15.93 -7.36
C ASP A 121 7.85 -15.57 -8.73
N LYS A 122 7.28 -14.58 -9.44
CA LYS A 122 7.83 -14.04 -10.70
C LYS A 122 9.08 -13.19 -10.51
N LEU A 123 9.18 -12.45 -9.42
CA LEU A 123 10.32 -11.57 -9.12
C LEU A 123 11.48 -12.32 -8.44
N ALA A 124 11.20 -13.49 -7.87
CA ALA A 124 12.18 -14.33 -7.18
C ALA A 124 12.72 -15.49 -8.03
N SER A 125 12.31 -15.64 -9.30
CA SER A 125 12.84 -16.67 -10.18
C SER A 125 14.23 -16.28 -10.71
N PRO A 126 15.25 -17.17 -10.64
CA PRO A 126 16.63 -16.79 -10.96
C PRO A 126 16.88 -16.42 -12.42
N GLU A 127 16.23 -17.04 -13.42
CA GLU A 127 16.38 -16.63 -14.83
C GLU A 127 15.14 -16.96 -15.67
N THR A 128 14.89 -16.14 -16.69
CA THR A 128 13.83 -16.17 -17.73
C THR A 128 12.50 -15.46 -17.44
N SER A 129 12.55 -14.16 -17.16
CA SER A 129 11.47 -13.25 -17.57
C SER A 129 11.98 -11.81 -17.54
N LEU A 130 12.54 -11.40 -18.68
CA LEU A 130 12.78 -10.02 -19.10
C LEU A 130 11.98 -8.98 -18.30
N PHE A 131 12.73 -8.04 -17.71
CA PHE A 131 12.32 -6.67 -17.40
C PHE A 131 11.14 -6.23 -18.29
N SER A 132 9.93 -6.42 -17.80
CA SER A 132 8.70 -5.99 -18.46
C SER A 132 7.72 -5.50 -17.40
N ILE A 133 8.21 -4.66 -16.50
CA ILE A 133 7.37 -3.59 -15.95
C ILE A 133 7.21 -2.57 -17.09
N ARG A 134 6.39 -2.95 -18.07
CA ARG A 134 5.90 -2.05 -19.10
C ARG A 134 4.86 -1.20 -18.40
N TYR A 135 5.27 -0.03 -17.92
CA TYR A 135 4.34 1.03 -17.54
C TYR A 135 3.40 1.27 -18.73
N ARG A 136 2.18 0.75 -18.66
CA ARG A 136 1.08 1.15 -19.55
C ARG A 136 0.34 2.27 -18.83
N PHE A 137 0.73 3.50 -19.15
CA PHE A 137 -0.18 4.64 -19.10
C PHE A 137 -1.10 4.53 -20.32
N CYS A 138 -2.40 4.47 -20.06
CA CYS A 138 -3.44 4.87 -21.01
C CYS A 138 -4.30 5.90 -20.29
#